data_AF-A0A328U0D9-F1
#
_entry.id   AF-A0A328U0D9-F1
#
_cell.length_a   1.000
_cell.length_b   1.000
_cell.length_c   1.000
_cell.angle_alpha   90.00
_cell.angle_beta   90.00
_cell.angle_gamma   90.00
#
_symmetry.space_group_name_H-M   'P 1'
#
loop_
_entity.id
_entity.type
_entity.pdbx_description
1 polymer ?
#
loop_
_entity_poly.entity_id
_entity_poly.type
_entity_poly.pdbx_seq_one_letter_code
_entity_poly.pdbx_strand_id
1 'polypeptide(L)'
;MSSSQFINKVPQTVTAPIPVKVTGVGSGNTRFLMVDNPETITQAHFSSGNLQVFAHDQTPGTGGWVKYRVFIWALNQTGVPLRMGITVGNGNTNGETYQIQNFKCDALNTSGDYLTNVGLPLAKALIAGTLDMDTTPVEATVPPMSVRLVHETTVTNGKLKGLVCEFEIFNPSGENMVYKVRVVASTSSKANLRNTQAAPIALSGPHPRGCWPWSEQVTPDITYTLGNGSANFSFANGDEVNGDDIYLASNSYDPTKRH
;
A
#
# COMPACT_ATOMS: atom_id res chain seq x y z
N MET A 1 40.40 -44.31 4.09
CA MET A 1 39.94 -43.11 4.83
C MET A 1 39.92 -41.94 3.86
N SER A 2 38.73 -41.48 3.47
CA SER A 2 38.54 -40.35 2.55
C SER A 2 38.55 -39.06 3.37
N SER A 3 39.52 -38.17 3.10
CA SER A 3 39.56 -36.84 3.73
C SER A 3 38.54 -35.93 3.06
N SER A 4 37.47 -35.58 3.77
CA SER A 4 36.56 -34.52 3.37
C SER A 4 37.30 -33.18 3.40
N GLN A 5 37.65 -32.64 2.22
CA GLN A 5 38.10 -31.26 2.13
C GLN A 5 36.89 -30.34 2.37
N PHE A 6 36.86 -29.70 3.52
CA PHE A 6 35.95 -28.58 3.75
C PHE A 6 36.33 -27.47 2.77
N ILE A 7 35.37 -27.06 1.93
CA ILE A 7 35.53 -25.86 1.11
C ILE A 7 35.71 -24.68 2.07
N ASN A 8 36.92 -24.12 2.12
CA ASN A 8 37.20 -22.89 2.84
C ASN A 8 36.37 -21.77 2.19
N LYS A 9 35.25 -21.41 2.83
CA LYS A 9 34.45 -20.26 2.44
C LYS A 9 35.19 -19.00 2.88
N VAL A 10 35.92 -18.39 1.96
CA VAL A 10 36.51 -17.07 2.17
C VAL A 10 35.41 -16.03 1.96
N PRO A 11 35.16 -15.09 2.90
CA PRO A 11 34.26 -13.98 2.67
C PRO A 11 34.73 -13.20 1.44
N GLN A 12 33.92 -13.21 0.39
CA GLN A 12 34.12 -12.37 -0.78
C GLN A 12 33.26 -11.12 -0.61
N THR A 13 33.89 -9.95 -0.67
CA THR A 13 33.13 -8.70 -0.82
C THR A 13 32.56 -8.69 -2.24
N VAL A 14 31.27 -8.97 -2.36
CA VAL A 14 30.57 -8.80 -3.63
C VAL A 14 30.19 -7.34 -3.73
N THR A 15 30.82 -6.59 -4.64
CA THR A 15 30.35 -5.25 -4.98
C THR A 15 29.02 -5.41 -5.69
N ALA A 16 27.92 -5.00 -5.05
CA ALA A 16 26.62 -4.99 -5.70
C ALA A 16 26.73 -4.11 -6.97
N PRO A 17 26.27 -4.59 -8.15
CA PRO A 17 26.28 -3.78 -9.36
C PRO A 17 25.45 -2.52 -9.12
N ILE A 18 25.96 -1.38 -9.59
CA ILE A 18 25.21 -0.12 -9.59
C ILE A 18 23.97 -0.36 -10.45
N PRO A 19 22.75 -0.13 -9.92
CA PRO A 19 21.53 -0.33 -10.70
C PRO A 19 21.55 0.53 -11.96
N VAL A 20 21.27 -0.08 -13.10
CA VAL A 20 20.96 0.64 -14.34
C VAL A 20 19.61 1.31 -14.14
N LYS A 21 19.57 2.64 -14.27
CA LYS A 21 18.33 3.39 -14.10
C LYS A 21 17.42 3.21 -15.32
N VAL A 22 16.16 2.89 -15.06
CA VAL A 22 15.11 2.73 -16.07
C VAL A 22 14.04 3.78 -15.77
N THR A 23 14.02 4.82 -16.59
CA THR A 23 13.02 5.88 -16.49
C THR A 23 11.75 5.43 -17.20
N GLY A 24 10.61 5.61 -16.53
CA GLY A 24 9.31 5.40 -17.16
C GLY A 24 8.31 6.46 -16.74
N VAL A 25 7.06 6.26 -17.14
CA VAL A 25 5.97 7.18 -16.89
C VAL A 25 4.81 6.44 -16.22
N GLY A 26 4.27 7.03 -15.16
CA GLY A 26 3.06 6.54 -14.50
C GLY A 26 1.92 6.31 -15.50
N SER A 27 1.24 5.18 -15.37
CA SER A 27 0.28 4.69 -16.37
C SER A 27 -0.95 4.02 -15.74
N GLY A 28 -2.01 3.92 -16.54
CA GLY A 28 -3.26 3.28 -16.14
C GLY A 28 -4.15 4.19 -15.29
N ASN A 29 -5.32 3.65 -14.91
CA ASN A 29 -6.37 4.38 -14.19
C ASN A 29 -6.59 3.84 -12.76
N THR A 30 -5.65 3.04 -12.25
CA THR A 30 -5.70 2.49 -10.90
C THR A 30 -5.03 3.47 -9.95
N ARG A 31 -5.77 4.06 -9.02
CA ARG A 31 -5.18 4.90 -7.97
C ARG A 31 -4.40 4.04 -6.99
N PHE A 32 -3.26 4.55 -6.55
CA PHE A 32 -2.42 3.87 -5.56
C PHE A 32 -2.49 4.58 -4.21
N LEU A 33 -2.89 3.88 -3.14
CA LEU A 33 -2.86 4.39 -1.77
C LEU A 33 -1.84 3.58 -0.97
N MET A 34 -0.81 4.24 -0.44
CA MET A 34 0.30 3.58 0.23
C MET A 34 0.41 4.00 1.69
N VAL A 35 0.62 3.02 2.56
CA VAL A 35 0.93 3.21 3.98
C VAL A 35 2.19 2.43 4.33
N ASP A 36 3.34 3.08 4.18
CA ASP A 36 4.63 2.63 4.73
C ASP A 36 5.19 3.62 5.77
N ASN A 37 4.43 4.68 6.08
CA ASN A 37 4.85 5.70 7.06
C ASN A 37 3.72 6.06 8.03
N PRO A 38 3.91 5.81 9.34
CA PRO A 38 5.05 5.10 9.93
C PRO A 38 5.11 3.63 9.54
N GLU A 39 6.28 3.13 9.15
CA GLU A 39 6.52 1.68 9.01
C GLU A 39 6.35 1.01 10.37
N THR A 40 6.94 1.60 11.42
CA THR A 40 6.82 1.13 12.81
C THR A 40 5.77 1.91 13.59
N ILE A 41 4.64 1.26 13.87
CA ILE A 41 3.51 1.85 14.59
C ILE A 41 3.69 1.61 16.10
N THR A 42 4.00 2.67 16.84
CA THR A 42 4.08 2.68 18.31
C THR A 42 2.86 3.34 18.95
N GLN A 43 2.74 3.24 20.29
CA GLN A 43 1.67 3.87 21.06
C GLN A 43 1.65 5.42 20.93
N ALA A 44 2.79 6.04 20.60
CA ALA A 44 2.88 7.50 20.44
C ALA A 44 1.98 8.05 19.31
N HIS A 45 1.74 7.24 18.27
CA HIS A 45 0.83 7.60 17.17
C HIS A 45 -0.63 7.71 17.62
N PHE A 46 -0.98 7.13 18.77
CA PHE A 46 -2.33 7.10 19.34
C PHE A 46 -2.50 8.09 20.50
N SER A 47 -1.69 9.16 20.53
CA SER A 47 -1.69 10.15 21.63
C SER A 47 -3.00 10.94 21.74
N SER A 48 -3.70 11.19 20.63
CA SER A 48 -5.02 11.87 20.61
C SER A 48 -6.21 10.92 20.78
N GLY A 49 -5.95 9.63 21.03
CA GLY A 49 -6.98 8.61 21.19
C GLY A 49 -6.61 7.29 20.53
N ASN A 50 -7.42 6.27 20.80
CA ASN A 50 -7.17 4.90 20.35
C ASN A 50 -7.46 4.64 18.87
N LEU A 51 -7.92 5.62 18.08
CA LEU A 51 -8.32 5.44 16.68
C LEU A 51 -7.72 6.57 15.84
N GLN A 52 -6.97 6.23 14.80
CA GLN A 52 -6.19 7.16 13.99
C GLN A 52 -6.33 6.89 12.50
N VAL A 53 -6.19 7.95 11.69
CA VAL A 53 -6.10 7.84 10.22
C VAL A 53 -4.63 7.81 9.85
N PHE A 54 -4.22 6.79 9.10
CA PHE A 54 -2.84 6.64 8.65
C PHE A 54 -2.63 7.28 7.29
N ALA A 55 -3.53 7.05 6.33
CA ALA A 55 -3.51 7.68 5.02
C ALA A 55 -4.93 7.88 4.50
N HIS A 56 -5.08 8.74 3.50
CA HIS A 56 -6.35 8.97 2.82
C HIS A 56 -6.17 9.30 1.33
N ASP A 57 -7.25 9.13 0.58
CA ASP A 57 -7.48 9.79 -0.70
C ASP A 57 -8.83 10.51 -0.62
N GLN A 58 -8.83 11.79 -0.93
CA GLN A 58 -10.00 12.67 -0.92
C GLN A 58 -10.27 13.34 -2.28
N THR A 59 -9.56 12.91 -3.32
CA THR A 59 -9.71 13.48 -4.66
C THR A 59 -11.02 12.99 -5.26
N PRO A 60 -11.89 13.91 -5.74
CA PRO A 60 -13.14 13.51 -6.40
C PRO A 60 -12.91 12.47 -7.50
N GLY A 61 -13.85 11.54 -7.64
CA GLY A 61 -13.86 10.62 -8.78
C GLY A 61 -14.31 11.38 -10.02
N THR A 62 -13.54 11.27 -11.11
CA THR A 62 -13.99 11.71 -12.43
C THR A 62 -14.69 10.52 -13.09
N GLY A 63 -16.01 10.63 -13.28
CA GLY A 63 -16.87 9.55 -13.76
C GLY A 63 -17.42 8.65 -12.65
N GLY A 64 -18.24 7.68 -13.07
CA GLY A 64 -18.96 6.77 -12.19
C GLY A 64 -18.16 5.62 -11.60
N TRP A 65 -16.83 5.56 -11.76
CA TRP A 65 -16.02 4.52 -11.11
C TRP A 65 -14.57 4.95 -10.89
N VAL A 66 -13.94 4.38 -9.86
CA VAL A 66 -12.50 4.52 -9.59
C VAL A 66 -11.94 3.20 -9.06
N LYS A 67 -10.85 2.71 -9.66
CA LYS A 67 -10.12 1.54 -9.19
C LYS A 67 -9.01 1.95 -8.22
N TYR A 68 -8.85 1.20 -7.15
CA TYR A 68 -7.82 1.36 -6.13
C TYR A 68 -6.92 0.14 -6.05
N ARG A 69 -5.64 0.39 -5.81
CA ARG A 69 -4.67 -0.53 -5.22
C ARG A 69 -4.19 0.07 -3.91
N VAL A 70 -4.41 -0.63 -2.81
CA VAL A 70 -3.99 -0.19 -1.47
C VAL A 70 -2.87 -1.08 -0.98
N PHE A 71 -1.73 -0.48 -0.67
CA PHE A 71 -0.57 -1.14 -0.06
C PHE A 71 -0.42 -0.68 1.38
N ILE A 72 -0.32 -1.63 2.31
CA ILE A 72 -0.07 -1.37 3.72
C ILE A 72 1.16 -2.18 4.15
N TRP A 73 2.10 -1.51 4.79
CA TRP A 73 3.28 -2.08 5.40
C TRP A 73 3.43 -1.53 6.82
N ALA A 74 3.19 -2.38 7.80
CA ALA A 74 3.03 -1.93 9.18
C ALA A 74 3.62 -2.93 10.18
N LEU A 75 4.69 -2.54 10.87
CA LEU A 75 5.23 -3.18 12.05
C LEU A 75 4.52 -2.66 13.29
N ASN A 76 3.78 -3.53 13.98
CA ASN A 76 3.12 -3.12 15.22
C ASN A 76 4.06 -3.23 16.42
N GLN A 77 4.33 -2.11 17.08
CA GLN A 77 5.05 -2.00 18.35
C GLN A 77 4.25 -1.17 19.38
N THR A 78 2.93 -1.22 19.32
CA THR A 78 2.06 -0.50 20.27
C THR A 78 1.99 -1.15 21.65
N GLY A 79 2.49 -2.39 21.79
CA GLY A 79 2.32 -3.20 23.00
C GLY A 79 1.01 -4.00 23.03
N VAL A 80 0.10 -3.77 22.09
CA VAL A 80 -1.21 -4.44 21.97
C VAL A 80 -1.52 -4.82 20.52
N PRO A 81 -2.46 -5.73 20.24
CA PRO A 81 -2.92 -5.96 18.87
C PRO A 81 -3.50 -4.70 18.24
N LEU A 82 -3.07 -4.40 17.01
CA LEU A 82 -3.54 -3.27 16.24
C LEU A 82 -4.62 -3.73 15.26
N ARG A 83 -5.82 -3.16 15.33
CA ARG A 83 -6.86 -3.34 14.30
C ARG A 83 -6.62 -2.32 13.20
N MET A 84 -6.53 -2.75 11.95
CA MET A 84 -6.34 -1.88 10.79
C MET A 84 -7.47 -2.12 9.80
N GLY A 85 -7.87 -1.08 9.06
CA GLY A 85 -8.89 -1.24 8.05
C GLY A 85 -8.83 -0.19 6.95
N ILE A 86 -9.41 -0.55 5.81
CA ILE A 86 -9.66 0.34 4.68
C ILE A 86 -11.12 0.75 4.75
N THR A 87 -11.39 2.04 4.81
CA THR A 87 -12.74 2.60 4.83
C THR A 87 -13.01 3.44 3.61
N VAL A 88 -14.27 3.44 3.16
CA VAL A 88 -14.78 4.31 2.11
C VAL A 88 -15.92 5.13 2.72
N GLY A 89 -15.77 6.45 2.67
CA GLY A 89 -16.83 7.40 3.01
C GLY A 89 -17.51 7.90 1.74
N ASN A 90 -18.83 7.89 1.72
CA ASN A 90 -19.65 8.50 0.67
C ASN A 90 -20.14 9.86 1.18
N GLY A 91 -19.65 10.94 0.57
CA GLY A 91 -20.01 12.32 0.91
C GLY A 91 -21.16 12.89 0.07
N ASN A 92 -21.82 12.06 -0.73
CA ASN A 92 -22.91 12.50 -1.60
C ASN A 92 -24.18 12.79 -0.79
N THR A 93 -24.79 13.94 -1.07
CA THR A 93 -26.03 14.40 -0.45
C THR A 93 -27.28 14.09 -1.28
N ASN A 94 -27.11 13.63 -2.52
CA ASN A 94 -28.21 13.43 -3.49
C ASN A 94 -28.86 12.04 -3.39
N GLY A 95 -28.55 11.27 -2.35
CA GLY A 95 -29.15 9.96 -2.10
C GLY A 95 -28.44 8.77 -2.76
N GLU A 96 -27.37 9.01 -3.54
CA GLU A 96 -26.69 7.94 -4.27
C GLU A 96 -25.90 7.01 -3.35
N THR A 97 -26.05 5.70 -3.58
CA THR A 97 -25.30 4.66 -2.89
C THR A 97 -24.22 4.11 -3.81
N TYR A 98 -22.96 4.16 -3.37
CA TYR A 98 -21.86 3.56 -4.12
C TYR A 98 -21.75 2.06 -3.82
N GLN A 99 -21.11 1.34 -4.73
CA GLN A 99 -20.83 -0.08 -4.60
C GLN A 99 -19.32 -0.31 -4.56
N ILE A 100 -18.90 -1.30 -3.78
CA ILE A 100 -17.53 -1.81 -3.77
C ILE A 100 -17.52 -3.10 -4.59
N GLN A 101 -16.77 -3.10 -5.69
CA GLN A 101 -16.73 -4.20 -6.64
C GLN A 101 -15.30 -4.71 -6.83
N ASN A 102 -15.18 -5.90 -7.44
CA ASN A 102 -13.89 -6.48 -7.86
C ASN A 102 -12.85 -6.54 -6.73
N PHE A 103 -13.29 -6.79 -5.50
CA PHE A 103 -12.42 -6.84 -4.32
C PHE A 103 -11.51 -8.06 -4.37
N LYS A 104 -10.22 -7.83 -4.17
CA LYS A 104 -9.16 -8.85 -4.06
C LYS A 104 -8.19 -8.39 -2.98
N CYS A 105 -7.69 -9.30 -2.15
CA CYS A 105 -6.70 -8.88 -1.17
C CYS A 105 -5.84 -10.02 -0.64
N ASP A 106 -4.53 -9.81 -0.61
CA ASP A 106 -3.59 -10.64 0.13
C ASP A 106 -3.04 -9.89 1.33
N ALA A 107 -2.85 -10.62 2.42
CA ALA A 107 -2.27 -10.09 3.64
C ALA A 107 -1.37 -11.14 4.30
N LEU A 108 -0.09 -10.82 4.43
CA LEU A 108 0.91 -11.68 5.06
C LEU A 108 1.48 -11.00 6.31
N ASN A 109 1.88 -11.81 7.29
CA ASN A 109 2.56 -11.30 8.48
C ASN A 109 3.81 -12.12 8.78
N THR A 110 4.75 -11.48 9.46
CA THR A 110 5.97 -12.15 9.92
C THR A 110 6.56 -11.43 11.13
N SER A 111 7.39 -12.15 11.87
CA SER A 111 8.36 -11.60 12.82
C SER A 111 9.80 -11.89 12.38
N GLY A 112 9.99 -12.52 11.21
CA GLY A 112 11.27 -12.85 10.62
C GLY A 112 11.63 -11.87 9.50
N ASP A 113 12.36 -12.33 8.48
CA ASP A 113 12.73 -11.50 7.33
C ASP A 113 11.49 -10.97 6.60
N TYR A 114 11.35 -9.64 6.57
CA TYR A 114 10.20 -8.96 5.99
C TYR A 114 10.13 -9.09 4.48
N LEU A 115 11.28 -9.05 3.80
CA LEU A 115 11.33 -9.10 2.35
C LEU A 115 10.93 -10.48 1.84
N THR A 116 11.54 -11.54 2.37
CA THR A 116 11.32 -12.90 1.86
C THR A 116 9.99 -13.50 2.29
N ASN A 117 9.49 -13.15 3.48
CA ASN A 117 8.25 -13.73 4.00
C ASN A 117 6.99 -12.92 3.67
N VAL A 118 7.12 -11.64 3.31
CA VAL A 118 5.97 -10.75 3.08
C VAL A 118 6.11 -10.01 1.75
N GLY A 119 7.20 -9.26 1.55
CA GLY A 119 7.38 -8.42 0.36
C GLY A 119 7.34 -9.19 -0.96
N LEU A 120 8.24 -10.17 -1.12
CA LEU A 120 8.36 -10.96 -2.35
C LEU A 120 7.10 -11.78 -2.68
N PRO A 121 6.47 -12.50 -1.72
CA PRO A 121 5.22 -13.20 -1.99
C PRO A 121 4.08 -12.28 -2.42
N LEU A 122 3.88 -11.12 -1.76
CA LEU A 122 2.83 -10.17 -2.13
C LEU A 122 3.07 -9.57 -3.51
N ALA A 123 4.32 -9.18 -3.81
CA ALA A 123 4.67 -8.67 -5.14
C ALA A 123 4.43 -9.72 -6.23
N LYS A 124 4.79 -10.98 -5.97
CA LYS A 124 4.54 -12.10 -6.89
C LYS A 124 3.05 -12.30 -7.12
N ALA A 125 2.23 -12.28 -6.07
CA ALA A 125 0.79 -12.47 -6.19
C ALA A 125 0.13 -11.33 -6.98
N LEU A 126 0.54 -10.09 -6.72
CA LEU A 126 0.06 -8.92 -7.47
C LEU A 126 0.41 -9.02 -8.96
N ILE A 127 1.69 -9.25 -9.29
CA ILE A 127 2.17 -9.29 -10.68
C ILE A 127 1.55 -10.47 -11.44
N ALA A 128 1.40 -11.63 -10.80
CA ALA A 128 0.80 -12.80 -11.42
C ALA A 128 -0.74 -12.72 -11.50
N GLY A 129 -1.36 -11.70 -10.90
CA GLY A 129 -2.82 -11.55 -10.87
C GLY A 129 -3.51 -12.60 -10.00
N THR A 130 -2.81 -13.12 -8.99
CA THR A 130 -3.24 -14.21 -8.11
C THR A 130 -3.45 -13.77 -6.66
N LEU A 131 -3.71 -12.48 -6.40
CA LEU A 131 -4.17 -12.05 -5.08
C LEU A 131 -5.40 -12.88 -4.68
N ASP A 132 -5.50 -13.29 -3.42
CA ASP A 132 -6.58 -14.15 -2.95
C ASP A 132 -7.91 -13.57 -3.39
N MET A 133 -8.63 -14.38 -4.16
CA MET A 133 -9.93 -14.07 -4.71
C MET A 133 -11.04 -14.44 -3.74
N ASP A 134 -10.79 -14.51 -2.43
CA ASP A 134 -11.88 -14.60 -1.46
C ASP A 134 -12.50 -13.20 -1.30
N THR A 135 -13.65 -13.05 -1.94
CA THR A 135 -13.88 -12.08 -3.03
C THR A 135 -14.76 -10.91 -2.64
N THR A 136 -15.05 -10.77 -1.35
CA THR A 136 -16.10 -9.87 -0.90
C THR A 136 -15.56 -8.83 0.06
N PRO A 137 -15.81 -7.53 -0.20
CA PRO A 137 -15.54 -6.51 0.78
C PRO A 137 -16.38 -6.76 2.04
N VAL A 138 -15.91 -6.30 3.20
CA VAL A 138 -16.65 -6.40 4.47
C VAL A 138 -18.04 -5.79 4.34
N GLU A 139 -18.13 -4.64 3.66
CA GLU A 139 -19.39 -4.01 3.27
C GLU A 139 -19.32 -3.60 1.79
N ALA A 140 -20.21 -4.17 0.97
CA ALA A 140 -20.19 -3.98 -0.48
C ALA A 140 -20.94 -2.73 -0.97
N THR A 141 -21.67 -2.04 -0.08
CA THR A 141 -22.42 -0.83 -0.44
C THR A 141 -22.10 0.29 0.53
N VAL A 142 -22.00 1.51 0.02
CA VAL A 142 -21.70 2.74 0.77
C VAL A 142 -22.84 3.74 0.59
N PRO A 143 -23.84 3.71 1.48
CA PRO A 143 -24.97 4.65 1.46
C PRO A 143 -24.51 6.12 1.50
N PRO A 144 -25.33 7.06 1.02
CA PRO A 144 -25.04 8.48 1.09
C PRO A 144 -24.77 8.92 2.53
N MET A 145 -23.86 9.87 2.71
CA MET A 145 -23.49 10.44 4.02
C MET A 145 -23.03 9.40 5.05
N SER A 146 -22.37 8.33 4.61
CA SER A 146 -21.95 7.23 5.47
C SER A 146 -20.52 6.78 5.24
N VAL A 147 -19.95 6.08 6.22
CA VAL A 147 -18.64 5.43 6.12
C VAL A 147 -18.83 3.92 6.26
N ARG A 148 -18.12 3.17 5.41
CA ARG A 148 -18.15 1.71 5.38
C ARG A 148 -16.74 1.15 5.35
N LEU A 149 -16.61 -0.07 5.84
CA LEU A 149 -15.38 -0.83 5.92
C LEU A 149 -15.30 -1.73 4.68
N VAL A 150 -14.23 -1.58 3.91
CA VAL A 150 -13.94 -2.42 2.75
C VAL A 150 -13.17 -3.67 3.19
N HIS A 151 -12.17 -3.48 4.05
CA HIS A 151 -11.35 -4.55 4.57
C HIS A 151 -10.92 -4.25 6.00
N GLU A 152 -10.78 -5.29 6.81
CA GLU A 152 -10.22 -5.21 8.16
C GLU A 152 -9.24 -6.34 8.42
N THR A 153 -8.14 -6.02 9.08
CA THR A 153 -7.15 -6.99 9.52
C THR A 153 -6.64 -6.64 10.91
N THR A 154 -6.02 -7.61 11.58
CA THR A 154 -5.32 -7.40 12.84
C THR A 154 -3.82 -7.63 12.64
N VAL A 155 -3.02 -6.73 13.20
CA VAL A 155 -1.56 -6.83 13.28
C VAL A 155 -1.19 -7.13 14.73
N THR A 156 -0.66 -8.33 14.99
CA THR A 156 -0.18 -8.71 16.32
C THR A 156 1.00 -7.83 16.72
N ASN A 157 1.11 -7.49 18.00
CA ASN A 157 2.28 -6.78 18.52
C ASN A 157 3.57 -7.57 18.23
N GLY A 158 4.63 -6.87 17.82
CA GLY A 158 5.92 -7.42 17.43
C GLY A 158 5.94 -8.07 16.03
N LYS A 159 4.87 -7.94 15.24
CA LYS A 159 4.82 -8.47 13.87
C LYS A 159 4.65 -7.35 12.85
N LEU A 160 5.29 -7.55 11.70
CA LEU A 160 4.99 -6.82 10.49
C LEU A 160 3.78 -7.46 9.81
N LYS A 161 2.87 -6.63 9.31
CA LYS A 161 1.85 -6.98 8.34
C LYS A 161 2.13 -6.23 7.04
N GLY A 162 2.26 -6.98 5.95
CA GLY A 162 2.14 -6.45 4.60
C GLY A 162 0.78 -6.84 4.02
N LEU A 163 0.18 -5.94 3.25
CA LEU A 163 -1.12 -6.16 2.63
C LEU A 163 -1.22 -5.43 1.30
N VAL A 164 -1.81 -6.10 0.31
CA VAL A 164 -2.18 -5.52 -0.99
C VAL A 164 -3.63 -5.85 -1.26
N CYS A 165 -4.49 -4.84 -1.31
CA CYS A 165 -5.88 -5.01 -1.77
C CYS A 165 -6.11 -4.23 -3.07
N GLU A 166 -6.90 -4.80 -3.98
CA GLU A 166 -7.51 -4.09 -5.11
C GLU A 166 -9.03 -4.07 -4.96
N PHE A 167 -9.66 -2.96 -5.32
CA PHE A 167 -11.12 -2.85 -5.40
C PHE A 167 -11.54 -1.66 -6.26
N GLU A 168 -12.81 -1.63 -6.62
CA GLU A 168 -13.42 -0.53 -7.34
C GLU A 168 -14.53 0.11 -6.51
N ILE A 169 -14.60 1.43 -6.53
CA ILE A 169 -15.76 2.18 -6.07
C ILE A 169 -16.56 2.52 -7.33
N PHE A 170 -17.82 2.11 -7.35
CA PHE A 170 -18.71 2.26 -8.49
C PHE A 170 -19.98 3.03 -8.09
N ASN A 171 -20.34 4.05 -8.87
CA ASN A 171 -21.60 4.77 -8.79
C ASN A 171 -22.54 4.27 -9.90
N PRO A 172 -23.63 3.55 -9.58
CA PRO A 172 -24.53 3.01 -10.58
C PRO A 172 -25.20 4.03 -11.51
N SER A 173 -25.31 5.30 -11.09
CA SER A 173 -25.84 6.36 -11.94
C SER A 173 -24.87 6.81 -13.04
N GLY A 174 -23.58 6.47 -12.92
CA GLY A 174 -22.52 6.96 -13.81
C GLY A 174 -22.01 8.36 -13.47
N GLU A 175 -22.61 9.03 -12.48
CA GLU A 175 -22.28 10.39 -12.07
C GLU A 175 -20.97 10.46 -11.28
N ASN A 176 -20.36 11.66 -11.26
CA ASN A 176 -19.14 11.92 -10.51
C ASN A 176 -19.31 11.62 -9.02
N MET A 177 -18.29 10.99 -8.42
CA MET A 177 -18.34 10.57 -7.03
C MET A 177 -17.66 11.56 -6.09
N VAL A 178 -18.35 11.90 -5.00
CA VAL A 178 -17.77 12.54 -3.80
C VAL A 178 -17.55 11.48 -2.74
N TYR A 179 -16.29 11.13 -2.49
CA TYR A 179 -15.92 10.09 -1.54
C TYR A 179 -14.56 10.33 -0.90
N LYS A 180 -14.26 9.56 0.16
CA LYS A 180 -12.93 9.52 0.76
C LYS A 180 -12.54 8.09 1.11
N VAL A 181 -11.40 7.62 0.62
CA VAL A 181 -10.78 6.35 1.05
C VAL A 181 -9.83 6.64 2.20
N ARG A 182 -9.82 5.83 3.25
CA ARG A 182 -8.87 5.97 4.36
C ARG A 182 -8.33 4.62 4.78
N VAL A 183 -7.05 4.60 5.14
CA VAL A 183 -6.49 3.55 6.00
C VAL A 183 -6.52 4.06 7.43
N VAL A 184 -7.18 3.30 8.29
CA VAL A 184 -7.39 3.65 9.71
C VAL A 184 -6.88 2.52 10.58
N ALA A 185 -6.44 2.85 11.79
CA ALA A 185 -6.04 1.83 12.76
C ALA A 185 -6.47 2.18 14.18
N SER A 186 -6.59 1.16 15.02
CA SER A 186 -6.91 1.30 16.43
C SER A 186 -6.17 0.33 17.33
N THR A 187 -5.76 0.80 18.51
CA THR A 187 -5.21 -0.01 19.60
C THR A 187 -6.29 -0.63 20.50
N SER A 188 -7.57 -0.37 20.22
CA SER A 188 -8.70 -0.96 20.95
C SER A 188 -9.35 -2.07 20.15
N SER A 189 -9.47 -3.26 20.76
CA SER A 189 -10.17 -4.40 20.16
C SER A 189 -11.67 -4.13 19.90
N LYS A 190 -12.26 -3.13 20.56
CA LYS A 190 -13.69 -2.77 20.44
C LYS A 190 -13.97 -1.54 19.57
N ALA A 191 -12.94 -0.91 19.00
CA ALA A 191 -13.15 0.30 18.21
C ALA A 191 -14.00 0.03 16.96
N ASN A 192 -14.88 0.97 16.62
CA ASN A 192 -15.50 1.01 15.31
C ASN A 192 -14.65 1.86 14.37
N LEU A 193 -13.97 1.22 13.42
CA LEU A 193 -13.04 1.87 12.49
C LEU A 193 -13.71 2.94 11.62
N ARG A 194 -15.04 2.91 11.49
CA ARG A 194 -15.83 3.89 10.72
C ARG A 194 -15.92 5.27 11.39
N ASN A 195 -15.61 5.36 12.68
CA ASN A 195 -15.89 6.55 13.49
C ASN A 195 -14.82 7.65 13.38
N THR A 196 -13.66 7.39 12.78
CA THR A 196 -12.64 8.43 12.59
C THR A 196 -12.69 8.99 11.17
N GLN A 197 -12.73 10.32 11.10
CA GLN A 197 -12.63 11.07 9.85
C GLN A 197 -11.55 12.16 9.93
N ALA A 198 -10.68 12.08 10.94
CA ALA A 198 -9.61 13.04 11.17
C ALA A 198 -8.63 13.11 10.00
N ALA A 199 -7.78 14.14 9.99
CA ALA A 199 -6.64 14.18 9.11
C ALA A 199 -5.68 13.01 9.43
N PRO A 200 -4.93 12.50 8.43
CA PRO A 200 -3.87 11.53 8.69
C PRO A 200 -2.88 12.03 9.75
N ILE A 201 -2.36 11.11 10.55
CA ILE A 201 -1.29 11.40 11.52
C ILE A 201 -0.07 12.01 10.81
N ALA A 202 0.77 12.73 11.56
CA ALA A 202 2.02 13.25 11.01
C ALA A 202 2.91 12.11 10.46
N LEU A 203 3.72 12.42 9.45
CA LEU A 203 4.75 11.52 8.96
C LEU A 203 5.83 11.32 10.04
N SER A 204 6.45 10.15 10.06
CA SER A 204 7.64 9.87 10.87
C SER A 204 8.62 8.98 10.11
N GLY A 205 9.68 9.59 9.58
CA GLY A 205 10.72 8.89 8.84
C GLY A 205 10.61 9.06 7.32
N PRO A 206 11.54 8.44 6.57
CA PRO A 206 11.72 8.66 5.13
C PRO A 206 10.83 7.79 4.23
N HIS A 207 10.02 6.91 4.82
CA HIS A 207 9.20 5.96 4.06
C HIS A 207 8.01 6.66 3.40
N PRO A 208 7.58 6.18 2.22
CA PRO A 208 6.50 6.80 1.49
C PRO A 208 5.13 6.54 2.12
N ARG A 209 4.33 7.61 2.19
CA ARG A 209 2.89 7.52 2.40
C ARG A 209 2.20 8.54 1.53
N GLY A 210 1.14 8.15 0.85
CA GLY A 210 0.37 9.07 0.02
C GLY A 210 -0.62 8.36 -0.88
N CYS A 211 -1.21 9.14 -1.77
CA CYS A 211 -2.09 8.64 -2.82
C CYS A 211 -1.67 9.15 -4.20
N TRP A 212 -1.66 8.31 -5.22
CA TRP A 212 -1.25 8.66 -6.59
C TRP A 212 -2.34 8.32 -7.61
N PRO A 213 -2.39 9.03 -8.75
CA PRO A 213 -3.34 8.77 -9.84
C PRO A 213 -3.17 7.40 -10.51
N TRP A 214 -2.01 6.79 -10.37
CA TRP A 214 -1.60 5.56 -11.04
C TRP A 214 -0.87 4.64 -10.05
N SER A 215 -0.89 3.34 -10.35
CA SER A 215 -0.21 2.29 -9.57
C SER A 215 0.76 1.46 -10.39
N GLU A 216 0.93 1.84 -11.66
CA GLU A 216 1.72 1.15 -12.67
C GLU A 216 2.56 2.17 -13.41
N GLN A 217 3.64 1.70 -14.02
CA GLN A 217 4.55 2.51 -14.79
C GLN A 217 4.85 1.77 -16.10
N VAL A 218 4.89 2.51 -17.20
CA VAL A 218 5.39 2.02 -18.48
C VAL A 218 6.83 2.47 -18.63
N THR A 219 7.71 1.53 -18.94
CA THR A 219 9.14 1.76 -19.15
C THR A 219 9.55 1.29 -20.55
N PRO A 220 10.68 1.78 -21.08
CA PRO A 220 11.32 1.15 -22.22
C PRO A 220 11.66 -0.32 -21.95
N ASP A 221 11.83 -1.09 -23.02
CA ASP A 221 12.29 -2.47 -22.93
C ASP A 221 13.67 -2.54 -22.27
N ILE A 222 13.78 -3.40 -21.27
CA ILE A 222 15.05 -3.70 -20.63
C ILE A 222 15.76 -4.76 -21.47
N THR A 223 16.98 -4.44 -21.92
CA THR A 223 17.83 -5.40 -22.62
C THR A 223 18.82 -6.02 -21.63
N TYR A 224 18.81 -7.35 -21.55
CA TYR A 224 19.79 -8.13 -20.80
C TYR A 224 20.48 -9.11 -21.75
N THR A 225 21.79 -8.98 -21.91
CA THR A 225 22.58 -9.90 -22.73
C THR A 225 23.01 -11.10 -21.89
N LEU A 226 22.61 -12.29 -22.31
CA LEU A 226 23.03 -13.55 -21.69
C LEU A 226 24.57 -13.64 -21.66
N GLY A 227 25.12 -13.95 -20.48
CA GLY A 227 26.56 -14.05 -20.26
C GLY A 227 27.20 -12.83 -19.57
N ASN A 228 26.49 -11.71 -19.43
CA ASN A 228 27.02 -10.48 -18.79
C ASN A 228 26.99 -10.51 -17.24
N GLY A 229 26.72 -11.67 -16.63
CA GLY A 229 26.63 -11.79 -15.17
C GLY A 229 25.35 -11.17 -14.60
N SER A 230 25.36 -10.75 -13.34
CA SER A 230 24.17 -10.17 -12.69
C SER A 230 23.91 -8.75 -13.18
N ALA A 231 22.66 -8.45 -13.54
CA ALA A 231 22.19 -7.09 -13.78
C ALA A 231 21.25 -6.66 -12.65
N ASN A 232 21.29 -5.37 -12.33
CA ASN A 232 20.40 -4.73 -11.38
C ASN A 232 19.78 -3.52 -12.08
N PHE A 233 18.47 -3.35 -11.96
CA PHE A 233 17.73 -2.25 -12.56
C PHE A 233 16.97 -1.53 -11.47
N SER A 234 17.04 -0.20 -11.47
CA SER A 234 16.25 0.66 -10.59
C SER A 234 15.27 1.46 -11.44
N PHE A 235 14.02 1.51 -11.02
CA PHE A 235 12.96 2.21 -11.74
C PHE A 235 12.73 3.58 -11.11
N ALA A 236 12.58 4.61 -11.96
CA ALA A 236 12.33 5.98 -11.51
C ALA A 236 11.25 6.64 -12.37
N ASN A 237 10.51 7.59 -11.80
CA ASN A 237 9.51 8.36 -12.54
C ASN A 237 10.04 9.76 -12.88
N GLY A 238 10.69 9.88 -14.04
CA GLY A 238 11.09 11.16 -14.63
C GLY A 238 12.35 11.85 -14.09
N ASP A 239 12.88 11.46 -12.92
CA ASP A 239 14.15 11.99 -12.38
C ASP A 239 15.27 10.94 -12.41
N GLU A 240 16.19 11.11 -13.35
CA GLU A 240 17.37 10.27 -13.54
C GLU A 240 18.49 10.54 -12.54
N VAL A 241 18.47 11.67 -11.84
CA VAL A 241 19.56 12.11 -10.97
C VAL A 241 19.41 11.49 -9.59
N ASN A 242 18.21 11.49 -9.01
CA ASN A 242 18.01 11.05 -7.63
C ASN A 242 17.69 9.54 -7.47
N GLY A 243 17.04 8.89 -8.45
CA GLY A 243 16.87 7.42 -8.50
C GLY A 243 16.02 6.79 -7.36
N ASP A 244 15.21 5.76 -7.69
CA ASP A 244 14.24 5.08 -6.82
C ASP A 244 12.98 5.87 -6.39
N ASP A 245 12.75 7.02 -7.03
CA ASP A 245 11.60 7.87 -6.77
C ASP A 245 10.49 7.63 -7.80
N ILE A 246 9.82 6.48 -7.71
CA ILE A 246 8.66 6.17 -8.58
C ILE A 246 7.48 7.06 -8.17
N TYR A 247 7.11 6.93 -6.91
CA TYR A 247 6.12 7.81 -6.32
C TYR A 247 6.89 9.01 -5.78
N LEU A 248 6.42 10.25 -5.97
CA LEU A 248 6.94 11.46 -5.32
C LEU A 248 5.84 12.23 -4.55
N ALA A 249 6.22 13.23 -3.74
CA ALA A 249 5.22 14.10 -3.10
C ALA A 249 4.52 14.97 -4.14
N SER A 250 5.29 15.51 -5.09
CA SER A 250 4.85 16.39 -6.16
C SER A 250 3.83 15.77 -7.11
N ASN A 251 3.80 14.44 -7.23
CA ASN A 251 2.84 13.71 -8.07
C ASN A 251 1.74 13.00 -7.25
N SER A 252 1.68 13.23 -5.93
CA SER A 252 0.64 12.72 -5.05
C SER A 252 -0.57 13.66 -5.01
N TYR A 253 -1.76 13.10 -4.77
CA TYR A 253 -2.96 13.85 -4.43
C TYR A 253 -2.93 14.47 -3.02
N ASP A 254 -1.96 14.10 -2.18
CA ASP A 254 -1.71 14.77 -0.90
C ASP A 254 -0.23 15.21 -0.78
N PRO A 255 0.19 16.21 -1.57
CA PRO A 255 1.59 16.62 -1.69
C PRO A 255 2.14 17.21 -0.38
N THR A 256 1.28 17.63 0.54
CA THR A 256 1.67 18.21 1.85
C THR A 256 1.95 17.16 2.92
N LYS A 257 1.73 15.87 2.61
CA LYS A 257 1.79 14.77 3.58
C LYS A 257 2.65 13.61 3.13
N ARG A 258 3.58 13.84 2.18
CA ARG A 258 4.57 12.85 1.73
C ARG A 258 5.99 13.41 1.77
N HIS A 259 6.92 12.61 2.28
CA HIS A 259 8.34 12.58 1.92
C HIS A 259 8.64 11.10 1.71
#